data_AF-A0A934VU35-F1
#
_entry.id   AF-A0A934VU35-F1
#
_cell.length_a   1.000
_cell.length_b   1.000
_cell.length_c   1.000
_cell.angle_alpha   90.00
_cell.angle_beta   90.00
_cell.angle_gamma   90.00
#
_symmetry.space_group_name_H-M   'P 1'
#
loop_
_entity.id
_entity.type
_entity.pdbx_description
1 polymer ?
#
loop_
_entity_poly.entity_id
_entity_poly.type
_entity_poly.pdbx_seq_one_letter_code
_entity_poly.pdbx_strand_id
1 'polypeptide(L)'
;MELQIHAKSPNYRIPTLHKMARSTSHIDLSSLENRSILVVDDNHSIHRDYQSVLCPNPHDGEQSELEKLEALLLGDEAESSNESRHRNFTLQSAFQGEEAVELVEKHLAKGIRYPMAFVDMRMPPGWDGLETIRELRRLDPEMRFVIVSAYSDHTHETLKSELGENCLVQIVYKPFDPREIYQLAYRIVSKWNELQASPA
;
A
#
# COMPACT_ATOMS: atom_id res chain seq x y z
N MET A 1 28.87 -32.43 -2.88
CA MET A 1 28.15 -31.82 -4.01
C MET A 1 27.25 -30.76 -3.41
N GLU A 2 27.84 -29.64 -3.04
CA GLU A 2 27.15 -28.50 -2.42
C GLU A 2 27.00 -27.42 -3.49
N LEU A 3 25.76 -27.02 -3.77
CA LEU A 3 25.46 -25.90 -4.66
C LEU A 3 25.18 -24.67 -3.81
N GLN A 4 26.16 -23.77 -3.80
CA GLN A 4 26.14 -22.51 -3.11
C GLN A 4 25.51 -21.45 -4.02
N ILE A 5 24.22 -21.17 -3.81
CA ILE A 5 23.48 -20.13 -4.52
C ILE A 5 23.78 -18.77 -3.88
N HIS A 6 24.70 -18.03 -4.50
CA HIS A 6 24.92 -16.61 -4.22
C HIS A 6 23.85 -15.79 -4.94
N ALA A 7 22.82 -15.35 -4.22
CA ALA A 7 21.93 -14.29 -4.71
C ALA A 7 22.65 -12.94 -4.59
N LYS A 8 23.15 -12.41 -5.70
CA LYS A 8 23.57 -11.01 -5.81
C LYS A 8 22.31 -10.14 -5.82
N SER A 9 22.09 -9.38 -4.75
CA SER A 9 21.11 -8.29 -4.73
C SER A 9 21.44 -7.27 -5.83
N PRO A 10 20.47 -6.82 -6.65
CA PRO A 10 20.70 -5.71 -7.56
C PRO A 10 20.75 -4.41 -6.73
N ASN A 11 21.94 -3.82 -6.64
CA ASN A 11 22.16 -2.48 -6.11
C ASN A 11 21.41 -1.45 -6.98
N TYR A 12 20.19 -1.11 -6.59
CA TYR A 12 19.52 0.06 -7.13
C TYR A 12 19.92 1.28 -6.30
N ARG A 13 20.91 2.03 -6.76
CA ARG A 13 21.26 3.33 -6.18
C ARG A 13 20.26 4.36 -6.69
N ILE A 14 19.44 4.89 -5.78
CA ILE A 14 18.74 6.16 -6.01
C ILE A 14 19.83 7.23 -6.24
N PRO A 15 19.78 8.04 -7.33
CA PRO A 15 20.73 9.12 -7.53
C PRO A 15 20.64 10.11 -6.36
N THR A 16 21.75 10.33 -5.65
CA THR A 16 21.82 11.32 -4.57
C THR A 16 21.54 12.72 -5.14
N LEU A 17 20.61 13.43 -4.50
CA LEU A 17 20.09 14.77 -4.89
C LEU A 17 21.15 15.86 -5.15
N HIS A 18 22.41 15.64 -4.80
CA HIS A 18 23.47 16.63 -4.89
C HIS A 18 24.01 16.92 -6.31
N LYS A 19 23.55 16.23 -7.37
CA LYS A 19 24.10 16.42 -8.73
C LYS A 19 23.18 17.04 -9.78
N MET A 20 22.00 17.54 -9.43
CA MET A 20 21.08 18.17 -10.40
C MET A 20 20.56 19.53 -9.94
N ALA A 21 21.41 20.34 -9.29
CA ALA A 21 21.16 21.77 -9.19
C ALA A 21 21.64 22.45 -10.48
N ARG A 22 20.74 22.60 -11.47
CA ARG A 22 20.67 23.69 -12.47
C ARG A 22 19.85 23.25 -13.70
N SER A 23 18.53 23.27 -13.60
CA SER A 23 17.62 23.70 -14.67
C SER A 23 16.19 23.66 -14.12
N THR A 24 15.58 24.82 -13.97
CA THR A 24 14.29 25.04 -13.32
C THR A 24 13.13 24.62 -14.23
N SER A 25 12.64 23.41 -14.04
CA SER A 25 11.26 23.02 -14.30
C SER A 25 10.75 22.45 -12.99
N HIS A 26 9.68 23.00 -12.41
CA HIS A 26 9.08 22.46 -11.19
C HIS A 26 8.79 20.97 -11.37
N ILE A 27 9.63 20.11 -10.78
CA ILE A 27 9.34 18.70 -10.65
C ILE A 27 8.26 18.62 -9.58
N ASP A 28 7.07 18.21 -9.99
CA ASP A 28 5.98 17.89 -9.08
C ASP A 28 6.39 16.65 -8.29
N LEU A 29 6.91 16.85 -7.07
CA LEU A 29 7.44 15.78 -6.22
C LEU A 29 6.35 14.76 -5.83
N SER A 30 5.08 15.10 -5.97
CA SER A 30 3.96 14.17 -5.77
C SER A 30 3.87 13.06 -6.82
N SER A 31 4.41 13.31 -8.02
CA SER A 31 4.50 12.32 -9.09
C SER A 31 5.55 11.24 -8.82
N LEU A 32 6.36 11.42 -7.76
CA LEU A 32 7.38 10.47 -7.32
C LEU A 32 6.92 9.59 -6.15
N GLU A 33 5.78 9.91 -5.53
CA GLU A 33 5.24 9.10 -4.43
C GLU A 33 4.60 7.83 -4.97
N ASN A 34 5.04 6.67 -4.49
CA ASN A 34 4.38 5.43 -4.82
C ASN A 34 3.04 5.37 -4.08
N ARG A 35 1.93 5.45 -4.81
CA ARG A 35 0.56 5.36 -4.29
C ARG A 35 -0.15 4.06 -4.72
N SER A 36 0.60 3.04 -5.12
CA SER A 36 0.06 1.78 -5.62
C SER A 36 -0.37 0.87 -4.48
N ILE A 37 -1.66 0.61 -4.30
CA ILE A 37 -2.18 -0.27 -3.24
C ILE A 37 -2.65 -1.58 -3.87
N LEU A 38 -2.29 -2.69 -3.26
CA LEU A 38 -2.86 -3.99 -3.59
C LEU A 38 -4.09 -4.26 -2.71
N VAL A 39 -5.17 -4.76 -3.29
CA VAL A 39 -6.35 -5.24 -2.58
C VAL A 39 -6.52 -6.71 -2.89
N VAL A 40 -6.60 -7.53 -1.84
CA VAL A 40 -6.80 -8.98 -1.93
C VAL A 40 -8.05 -9.37 -1.14
N ASP A 41 -9.13 -9.67 -1.85
CA ASP A 41 -10.42 -10.05 -1.28
C ASP A 41 -11.18 -10.92 -2.30
N ASP A 42 -11.84 -11.99 -1.90
CA ASP A 42 -12.55 -12.88 -2.82
C ASP A 42 -13.88 -12.29 -3.33
N ASN A 43 -14.34 -11.19 -2.73
CA ASN A 43 -15.58 -10.55 -3.07
C ASN A 43 -15.38 -9.29 -3.94
N HIS A 44 -15.74 -9.40 -5.23
CA HIS A 44 -15.73 -8.30 -6.19
C HIS A 44 -16.45 -7.01 -5.72
N SER A 45 -17.47 -7.08 -4.87
CA SER A 45 -18.12 -5.87 -4.38
C SER A 45 -17.19 -5.04 -3.49
N ILE A 46 -16.38 -5.70 -2.66
CA ILE A 46 -15.43 -5.05 -1.75
C ILE A 46 -14.37 -4.27 -2.54
N HIS A 47 -13.92 -4.81 -3.67
CA HIS A 47 -13.00 -4.10 -4.56
C HIS A 47 -13.60 -2.79 -5.11
N ARG A 48 -14.90 -2.78 -5.44
CA ARG A 48 -15.58 -1.55 -5.88
C ARG A 48 -15.72 -0.55 -4.75
N ASP A 49 -15.97 -1.02 -3.53
CA ASP A 49 -16.01 -0.17 -2.34
C ASP A 49 -14.63 0.47 -2.13
N TYR A 50 -13.54 -0.29 -2.16
CA TYR A 50 -12.19 0.27 -2.11
C TYR A 50 -11.91 1.28 -3.22
N GLN A 51 -12.36 1.03 -4.45
CA GLN A 51 -12.22 1.99 -5.56
C GLN A 51 -12.95 3.31 -5.27
N SER A 52 -14.19 3.25 -4.78
CA SER A 52 -14.95 4.46 -4.44
C SER A 52 -14.30 5.29 -3.33
N VAL A 53 -13.64 4.63 -2.38
CA VAL A 53 -13.05 5.28 -1.20
C VAL A 53 -11.62 5.79 -1.46
N LEU A 54 -10.79 5.00 -2.15
CA LEU A 54 -9.36 5.28 -2.36
C LEU A 54 -9.06 5.95 -3.71
N CYS A 55 -10.02 5.95 -4.63
CA CYS A 55 -9.93 6.62 -5.92
C CYS A 55 -11.16 7.51 -6.18
N PRO A 56 -11.50 8.44 -5.27
CA PRO A 56 -12.68 9.27 -5.43
C PRO A 56 -12.64 10.06 -6.74
N ASN A 57 -13.79 10.14 -7.42
CA ASN A 57 -13.90 10.93 -8.63
C ASN A 57 -13.97 12.42 -8.25
N PRO A 58 -13.32 13.35 -8.97
CA PRO A 58 -13.38 14.79 -8.68
C PRO A 58 -14.76 15.46 -8.77
N HIS A 59 -15.83 14.68 -9.00
CA HIS A 59 -17.20 15.15 -9.20
C HIS A 59 -18.17 14.66 -8.11
N ASP A 60 -17.70 13.90 -7.12
CA ASP A 60 -18.53 13.36 -6.05
C ASP A 60 -18.64 14.37 -4.88
N GLY A 61 -19.86 14.75 -4.49
CA GLY A 61 -20.12 15.83 -3.52
C GLY A 61 -19.61 15.61 -2.09
N GLU A 62 -19.18 14.40 -1.73
CA GLU A 62 -18.57 14.04 -0.42
C GLU A 62 -17.11 14.52 -0.29
N GLN A 63 -16.55 15.06 -1.37
CA GLN A 63 -15.17 15.50 -1.48
C GLN A 63 -14.79 16.62 -0.51
N SER A 64 -15.74 17.47 -0.07
CA SER A 64 -15.44 18.59 0.83
C SER A 64 -14.96 18.17 2.22
N GLU A 65 -15.40 17.02 2.75
CA GLU A 65 -14.94 16.54 4.06
C GLU A 65 -13.60 15.81 3.97
N LEU A 66 -13.40 15.00 2.93
CA LEU A 66 -12.11 14.35 2.67
C LEU A 66 -11.01 15.37 2.36
N GLU A 67 -11.33 16.43 1.62
CA GLU A 67 -10.42 17.56 1.35
C GLU A 67 -10.00 18.27 2.64
N LYS A 68 -10.95 18.56 3.53
CA LYS A 68 -10.64 19.17 4.84
C LYS A 68 -9.75 18.28 5.68
N LEU A 69 -10.04 16.98 5.69
CA LEU A 69 -9.25 16.01 6.42
C LEU A 69 -7.82 15.88 5.85
N GLU A 70 -7.68 15.88 4.54
CA GLU A 70 -6.39 15.84 3.87
C GLU A 70 -5.58 17.11 4.14
N ALA A 71 -6.19 18.30 4.09
CA ALA A 71 -5.54 19.56 4.47
C ALA A 71 -5.05 19.52 5.93
N LEU A 72 -5.81 18.90 6.84
CA LEU A 72 -5.40 18.68 8.22
C LEU A 72 -4.22 17.68 8.35
N LEU A 73 -4.13 16.69 7.45
CA LEU A 73 -3.05 15.69 7.45
C LEU A 73 -1.77 16.18 6.75
N LEU A 74 -1.91 16.99 5.71
CA LEU A 74 -0.83 17.53 4.88
C LEU A 74 -0.25 18.85 5.40
N GLY A 75 -1.01 19.63 6.17
CA GLY A 75 -0.64 20.97 6.60
C GLY A 75 -0.89 22.04 5.52
N ASP A 76 -0.93 23.30 5.97
CA ASP A 76 -1.40 24.53 5.27
C ASP A 76 -0.66 24.95 3.97
N GLU A 77 0.14 24.09 3.34
CA GLU A 77 0.89 24.43 2.11
C GLU A 77 0.18 24.01 0.80
N ALA A 78 -1.01 23.45 0.89
CA ALA A 78 -1.84 23.09 -0.26
C ALA A 78 -2.87 24.20 -0.55
N GLU A 79 -2.40 25.31 -1.11
CA GLU A 79 -3.25 26.24 -1.86
C GLU A 79 -2.66 26.45 -3.26
N SER A 80 -3.03 25.60 -4.22
CA SER A 80 -3.19 26.01 -5.64
C SER A 80 -3.44 24.81 -6.56
N SER A 81 -4.71 24.61 -6.95
CA SER A 81 -5.16 24.10 -8.27
C SER A 81 -4.61 22.75 -8.83
N ASN A 82 -3.78 22.00 -8.09
CA ASN A 82 -3.22 20.68 -8.50
C ASN A 82 -3.51 19.55 -7.49
N GLU A 83 -4.27 19.82 -6.44
CA GLU A 83 -4.54 18.91 -5.31
C GLU A 83 -5.36 17.66 -5.67
N SER A 84 -6.16 17.70 -6.74
CA SER A 84 -6.95 16.54 -7.16
C SER A 84 -6.12 15.30 -7.52
N ARG A 85 -4.86 15.48 -7.94
CA ARG A 85 -3.95 14.37 -8.29
C ARG A 85 -3.32 13.69 -7.07
N HIS A 86 -3.30 14.37 -5.94
CA HIS A 86 -2.70 13.88 -4.69
C HIS A 86 -3.67 12.99 -3.90
N ARG A 87 -4.95 12.99 -4.27
CA ARG A 87 -5.99 12.24 -3.56
C ARG A 87 -6.09 10.78 -3.94
N ASN A 88 -5.69 10.43 -5.15
CA ASN A 88 -6.05 9.13 -5.69
C ASN A 88 -4.90 8.14 -5.55
N PHE A 89 -5.19 7.02 -4.89
CA PHE A 89 -4.36 5.84 -4.96
C PHE A 89 -4.54 5.14 -6.32
N THR A 90 -3.56 4.33 -6.70
CA THR A 90 -3.73 3.39 -7.81
C THR A 90 -3.97 2.01 -7.23
N LEU A 91 -5.13 1.43 -7.48
CA LEU A 91 -5.44 0.10 -6.96
C LEU A 91 -5.07 -0.99 -7.96
N GLN A 92 -4.56 -2.10 -7.43
CA GLN A 92 -4.46 -3.37 -8.13
C GLN A 92 -5.25 -4.39 -7.33
N SER A 93 -6.00 -5.23 -8.03
CA SER A 93 -6.90 -6.21 -7.42
C SER A 93 -6.36 -7.61 -7.66
N ALA A 94 -6.41 -8.44 -6.63
CA ALA A 94 -6.32 -9.88 -6.71
C ALA A 94 -7.49 -10.47 -5.93
N PHE A 95 -8.07 -11.56 -6.41
CA PHE A 95 -9.27 -12.16 -5.83
C PHE A 95 -8.97 -13.39 -4.97
N GLN A 96 -7.71 -13.82 -4.95
CA GLN A 96 -7.18 -14.90 -4.11
C GLN A 96 -5.71 -14.61 -3.76
N GLY A 97 -5.18 -15.29 -2.74
CA GLY A 97 -3.80 -15.12 -2.29
C GLY A 97 -2.76 -15.49 -3.34
N GLU A 98 -2.96 -16.58 -4.06
CA GLU A 98 -2.06 -17.04 -5.12
C GLU A 98 -1.94 -16.01 -6.25
N GLU A 99 -3.07 -15.44 -6.68
CA GLU A 99 -3.11 -14.38 -7.69
C GLU A 99 -2.36 -13.13 -7.22
N ALA A 100 -2.50 -12.77 -5.93
CA ALA A 100 -1.79 -11.64 -5.35
C ALA A 100 -0.27 -11.83 -5.40
N VAL A 101 0.21 -13.04 -5.09
CA VAL A 101 1.64 -13.38 -5.13
C VAL A 101 2.18 -13.34 -6.56
N GLU A 102 1.49 -13.94 -7.52
CA GLU A 102 1.88 -13.89 -8.94
C GLU A 102 1.95 -12.45 -9.47
N LEU A 103 0.97 -11.62 -9.09
CA LEU A 103 0.89 -10.22 -9.47
C LEU A 103 2.08 -9.42 -8.91
N VAL A 104 2.38 -9.59 -7.63
CA VAL A 104 3.50 -8.91 -6.96
C VAL A 104 4.83 -9.37 -7.54
N GLU A 105 5.04 -10.66 -7.73
CA GLU A 105 6.27 -11.19 -8.34
C GLU A 105 6.50 -10.58 -9.73
N LYS A 106 5.46 -10.54 -10.57
CA LYS A 106 5.53 -9.95 -11.91
C LYS A 106 5.83 -8.45 -11.90
N HIS A 107 5.32 -7.71 -10.91
CA HIS A 107 5.58 -6.28 -10.77
C HIS A 107 6.96 -5.99 -10.20
N LEU A 108 7.41 -6.76 -9.21
CA LEU A 108 8.78 -6.67 -8.69
C LEU A 108 9.82 -6.93 -9.78
N ALA A 109 9.58 -7.90 -10.67
CA ALA A 109 10.44 -8.15 -11.84
C ALA A 109 10.56 -6.95 -12.79
N LYS A 110 9.62 -6.00 -12.73
CA LYS A 110 9.62 -4.74 -13.49
C LYS A 110 10.09 -3.54 -12.66
N GLY A 111 10.51 -3.75 -11.41
CA GLY A 111 10.89 -2.67 -10.49
C GLY A 111 9.70 -1.90 -9.91
N ILE A 112 8.48 -2.43 -10.02
CA ILE A 112 7.27 -1.82 -9.46
C ILE A 112 6.99 -2.50 -8.12
N ARG A 113 6.87 -1.70 -7.06
CA ARG A 113 6.57 -2.17 -5.70
C ARG A 113 5.22 -1.67 -5.24
N TYR A 114 4.65 -2.34 -4.25
CA TYR A 114 3.46 -1.88 -3.53
C TYR A 114 3.89 -1.44 -2.12
N PRO A 115 3.60 -0.20 -1.69
CA PRO A 115 3.86 0.20 -0.32
C PRO A 115 3.01 -0.61 0.66
N MET A 116 1.80 -1.01 0.26
CA MET A 116 0.90 -1.77 1.10
C MET A 116 -0.11 -2.65 0.36
N ALA A 117 -0.68 -3.62 1.09
CA ALA A 117 -1.89 -4.35 0.73
C ALA A 117 -2.98 -4.27 1.81
N PHE A 118 -4.23 -4.20 1.36
CA PHE A 118 -5.38 -4.68 2.13
C PHE A 118 -5.61 -6.16 1.80
N VAL A 119 -5.73 -7.01 2.82
CA VAL A 119 -5.86 -8.46 2.66
C VAL A 119 -7.00 -8.97 3.53
N ASP A 120 -8.00 -9.59 2.92
CA ASP A 120 -9.06 -10.28 3.66
C ASP A 120 -8.53 -11.56 4.32
N MET A 121 -9.01 -11.87 5.54
CA MET A 121 -8.55 -13.07 6.24
C MET A 121 -9.13 -14.37 5.68
N ARG A 122 -10.30 -14.37 5.06
CA ARG A 122 -11.04 -15.58 4.70
C ARG A 122 -11.41 -15.54 3.23
N MET A 123 -10.55 -16.10 2.39
CA MET A 123 -10.72 -16.13 0.93
C MET A 123 -10.83 -17.58 0.41
N PRO A 124 -11.96 -18.29 0.65
CA PRO A 124 -12.14 -19.61 0.07
C PRO A 124 -12.22 -19.55 -1.46
N PRO A 125 -11.87 -20.64 -2.19
CA PRO A 125 -11.35 -21.92 -1.71
C PRO A 125 -9.82 -21.96 -1.55
N GLY A 126 -9.11 -20.88 -1.87
CA GLY A 126 -7.66 -20.81 -1.92
C GLY A 126 -7.03 -20.42 -0.57
N TRP A 127 -5.95 -19.66 -0.66
CA TRP A 127 -5.20 -19.23 0.52
C TRP A 127 -5.99 -18.24 1.38
N ASP A 128 -5.82 -18.37 2.70
CA ASP A 128 -6.30 -17.36 3.63
C ASP A 128 -5.38 -16.13 3.65
N GLY A 129 -5.81 -15.08 4.36
CA GLY A 129 -5.04 -13.84 4.43
C GLY A 129 -3.68 -14.00 5.11
N LEU A 130 -3.53 -14.97 6.01
CA LEU A 130 -2.28 -15.21 6.72
C LEU A 130 -1.22 -15.81 5.79
N GLU A 131 -1.59 -16.87 5.06
CA GLU A 131 -0.72 -17.50 4.06
C GLU A 131 -0.36 -16.50 2.96
N THR A 132 -1.33 -15.72 2.51
CA THR A 132 -1.11 -14.63 1.53
C THR A 132 -0.05 -13.64 2.01
N ILE A 133 -0.19 -13.11 3.23
CA ILE A 133 0.77 -12.13 3.78
C ILE A 133 2.15 -12.76 3.96
N ARG A 134 2.23 -14.02 4.38
CA ARG A 134 3.49 -14.75 4.55
C ARG A 134 4.28 -14.81 3.24
N GLU A 135 3.64 -15.20 2.15
CA GLU A 135 4.30 -15.28 0.85
C GLU A 135 4.59 -13.91 0.24
N LEU A 136 3.67 -12.94 0.34
CA LEU A 136 3.93 -11.57 -0.11
C LEU A 136 5.12 -10.93 0.61
N ARG A 137 5.24 -11.14 1.92
CA ARG A 137 6.38 -10.65 2.71
C ARG A 137 7.69 -11.31 2.31
N ARG A 138 7.67 -12.58 1.91
CA ARG A 138 8.86 -13.28 1.41
C ARG A 138 9.37 -12.65 0.11
N LEU A 139 8.45 -12.15 -0.73
CA LEU A 139 8.78 -11.43 -1.95
C LEU A 139 9.24 -9.99 -1.67
N ASP A 140 8.53 -9.26 -0.82
CA ASP A 140 8.82 -7.87 -0.44
C ASP A 140 8.71 -7.66 1.08
N PRO A 141 9.83 -7.71 1.84
CA PRO A 141 9.83 -7.52 3.28
C PRO A 141 9.46 -6.11 3.77
N GLU A 142 9.50 -5.10 2.88
CA GLU A 142 9.18 -3.71 3.23
C GLU A 142 7.71 -3.35 2.95
N MET A 143 7.00 -4.22 2.23
CA MET A 143 5.56 -4.10 2.01
C MET A 143 4.82 -4.18 3.35
N ARG A 144 3.81 -3.32 3.51
CA ARG A 144 2.99 -3.23 4.72
C ARG A 144 1.62 -3.86 4.51
N PHE A 145 1.03 -4.41 5.56
CA PHE A 145 -0.22 -5.16 5.43
C PHE A 145 -1.30 -4.61 6.35
N VAL A 146 -2.50 -4.46 5.81
CA VAL A 146 -3.73 -4.24 6.58
C VAL A 146 -4.59 -5.47 6.39
N ILE A 147 -4.77 -6.20 7.48
CA ILE A 147 -5.73 -7.29 7.55
C ILE A 147 -7.12 -6.70 7.70
N VAL A 148 -8.02 -7.22 6.88
CA VAL A 148 -9.43 -6.84 6.90
C VAL A 148 -10.20 -8.11 7.26
N SER A 149 -11.05 -8.04 8.29
CA SER A 149 -11.77 -9.22 8.75
C SER A 149 -13.20 -8.88 9.16
N ALA A 150 -14.15 -9.75 8.82
CA ALA A 150 -15.50 -9.70 9.38
C ALA A 150 -15.60 -10.37 10.77
N TYR A 151 -14.54 -11.06 11.21
CA TYR A 151 -14.53 -11.87 12.42
C TYR A 151 -13.31 -11.56 13.31
N SER A 152 -13.48 -11.67 14.63
CA SER A 152 -12.44 -11.44 15.64
C SER A 152 -11.54 -12.66 15.88
N ASP A 153 -11.47 -13.59 14.91
CA ASP A 153 -10.84 -14.90 15.07
C ASP A 153 -9.32 -14.82 15.35
N HIS A 154 -8.70 -13.68 15.04
CA HIS A 154 -7.28 -13.43 15.26
C HIS A 154 -7.06 -12.15 16.06
N THR A 155 -6.26 -12.23 17.13
CA THR A 155 -5.78 -11.06 17.86
C THR A 155 -4.50 -10.53 17.21
N HIS A 156 -4.15 -9.26 17.49
CA HIS A 156 -2.85 -8.70 17.08
C HIS A 156 -1.67 -9.55 17.57
N GLU A 157 -1.79 -10.17 18.73
CA GLU A 157 -0.75 -11.00 19.33
C GLU A 157 -0.53 -12.29 18.54
N THR A 158 -1.62 -12.96 18.14
CA THR A 158 -1.54 -14.15 17.28
C THR A 158 -0.86 -13.84 15.95
N LEU A 159 -1.29 -12.77 15.27
CA LEU A 159 -0.73 -12.39 13.98
C LEU A 159 0.74 -11.98 14.08
N LYS A 160 1.13 -11.27 15.13
CA LYS A 160 2.55 -10.94 15.38
C LYS A 160 3.38 -12.20 15.63
N SER A 161 2.85 -13.19 16.35
CA SER A 161 3.55 -14.45 16.58
C SER A 161 3.78 -15.25 15.30
N GLU A 162 2.83 -15.18 14.35
CA GLU A 162 2.87 -15.96 13.10
C GLU A 162 3.63 -15.25 11.98
N LEU A 163 3.64 -13.91 11.96
CA LEU A 163 4.27 -13.09 10.91
C LEU A 163 5.59 -12.45 11.35
N GLY A 164 5.91 -12.52 12.65
CA GLY A 164 7.10 -11.96 13.27
C GLY A 164 6.96 -10.49 13.67
N GLU A 165 7.75 -10.07 14.66
CA GLU A 165 7.69 -8.71 15.25
C GLU A 165 7.95 -7.57 14.25
N ASN A 166 8.73 -7.87 13.19
CA ASN A 166 9.06 -6.90 12.14
C ASN A 166 7.99 -6.84 11.03
N CYS A 167 6.85 -7.52 11.20
CA CYS A 167 5.72 -7.41 10.28
C CYS A 167 4.76 -6.35 10.80
N LEU A 168 4.74 -5.19 10.15
CA LEU A 168 3.77 -4.16 10.46
C LEU A 168 2.41 -4.56 9.86
N VAL A 169 1.55 -5.11 10.72
CA VAL A 169 0.20 -5.53 10.39
C VAL A 169 -0.80 -4.74 11.23
N GLN A 170 -1.79 -4.13 10.58
CA GLN A 170 -2.93 -3.51 11.24
C GLN A 170 -4.19 -4.31 10.93
N ILE A 171 -5.14 -4.39 11.87
CA ILE A 171 -6.41 -5.10 11.67
C ILE A 171 -7.51 -4.05 11.61
N VAL A 172 -8.38 -4.17 10.62
CA VAL A 172 -9.63 -3.41 10.48
C VAL A 172 -10.79 -4.39 10.41
N TYR A 173 -11.85 -4.11 11.17
CA TYR A 173 -13.05 -4.96 11.19
C TYR A 173 -14.15 -4.39 10.28
N LYS A 174 -14.78 -5.26 9.49
CA LYS A 174 -15.95 -4.91 8.67
C LYS A 174 -17.21 -4.84 9.55
N PRO A 175 -18.14 -3.88 9.35
CA PRO A 175 -18.05 -2.73 8.45
C PRO A 175 -17.18 -1.61 9.04
N PHE A 176 -16.44 -0.91 8.19
CA PHE A 176 -15.57 0.21 8.57
C PHE A 176 -16.03 1.53 7.91
N ASP A 177 -15.65 2.65 8.51
CA ASP A 177 -15.89 3.97 7.92
C ASP A 177 -14.94 4.16 6.72
N PRO A 178 -15.44 4.55 5.53
CA PRO A 178 -14.60 4.90 4.39
C PRO A 178 -13.42 5.82 4.70
N ARG A 179 -13.62 6.81 5.59
CA ARG A 179 -12.59 7.77 5.98
C ARG A 179 -11.46 7.10 6.75
N GLU A 180 -11.78 6.11 7.58
CA GLU A 180 -10.79 5.33 8.31
C GLU A 180 -9.87 4.57 7.35
N ILE A 181 -10.43 3.96 6.31
CA ILE A 181 -9.66 3.27 5.26
C ILE A 181 -8.75 4.24 4.51
N TYR A 182 -9.26 5.40 4.11
CA TYR A 182 -8.46 6.40 3.41
C TYR A 182 -7.31 6.92 4.29
N GLN A 183 -7.60 7.32 5.53
CA GLN A 183 -6.59 7.80 6.48
C GLN A 183 -5.53 6.76 6.77
N LEU A 184 -5.95 5.50 6.92
CA LEU A 184 -5.06 4.38 7.15
C LEU A 184 -4.13 4.16 5.94
N ALA A 185 -4.70 4.12 4.74
CA ALA A 185 -3.93 3.99 3.50
C ALA A 185 -2.92 5.13 3.35
N TYR A 186 -3.39 6.37 3.50
CA TYR A 186 -2.56 7.57 3.43
C TYR A 186 -1.39 7.50 4.41
N ARG A 187 -1.66 7.28 5.71
CA ARG A 187 -0.62 7.21 6.74
C ARG A 187 0.42 6.12 6.46
N ILE A 188 -0.02 4.94 6.01
CA ILE A 188 0.87 3.82 5.73
C ILE A 188 1.76 4.13 4.51
N VAL A 189 1.16 4.61 3.43
CA VAL A 189 1.84 4.92 2.17
C VAL A 189 2.83 6.07 2.36
N SER A 190 2.42 7.19 2.98
CA SER A 190 3.30 8.31 3.26
C SER A 190 4.50 7.86 4.09
N LYS A 191 4.26 7.07 5.14
CA LYS A 191 5.37 6.56 5.97
C LYS A 191 6.29 5.61 5.22
N TRP A 192 5.76 4.80 4.31
CA TRP A 192 6.58 3.93 3.46
C TRP A 192 7.46 4.77 2.53
N ASN A 193 6.90 5.76 1.84
CA ASN A 193 7.64 6.66 0.95
C ASN A 193 8.75 7.42 1.69
N GLU A 194 8.48 7.93 2.91
CA GLU A 194 9.51 8.56 3.77
C GLU A 194 10.71 7.65 4.03
N LEU A 195 10.46 6.37 4.35
CA LEU A 195 11.50 5.39 4.63
C LEU A 195 12.32 5.03 3.38
N GLN A 196 11.69 4.99 2.21
CA GLN A 196 12.40 4.76 0.95
C GLN A 196 13.24 5.98 0.52
N ALA A 197 12.81 7.19 0.87
CA ALA A 197 13.52 8.44 0.56
C ALA A 197 14.70 8.73 1.50
N SER A 198 14.72 8.11 2.69
CA SER A 198 15.78 8.25 3.70
C SER A 198 16.60 6.96 3.82
N PRO A 199 17.44 6.61 2.82
CA PRO A 199 18.29 5.43 2.93
C PRO A 199 19.27 5.62 4.10
N ALA A 200 19.30 4.62 4.99
CA ALA A 200 20.24 4.53 6.11
C ALA A 200 21.71 4.50 5.65
#